data_AF-W4B457-F1
#
_entry.id   AF-W4B457-F1
#
_cell.length_a   1.000
_cell.length_b   1.000
_cell.length_c   1.000
_cell.angle_alpha   90.00
_cell.angle_beta   90.00
_cell.angle_gamma   90.00
#
_symmetry.space_group_name_H-M   'P 1'
#
loop_
_entity.id
_entity.type
_entity.pdbx_description
1 polymer ?
#
loop_
_entity_poly.entity_id
_entity_poly.type
_entity_poly.pdbx_seq_one_letter_code
_entity_poly.pdbx_strand_id
1 'polypeptide(L)'
;MYEWVNRMTELTCPPLMIREIKIAEEKMWKVEIDEADVRPNFAKELLQEGFVEMPVYRNELIAPLGRGGKFCDYTVQTYGTGNLIEITQCYGKLELNAQDRRYIKRDSSHEVRLFRFYYNHEAKRYKQENNEQRWEQRVREANELLHHEEVEKALRGFLQFYQDFWIERGTFQYQNKLTPIIFVADLQSYCHLLWYQCEDMTNFFTLLHVFGEVPVQEKDVIIESINRLKSKVDELQMYLNGQVFIHGKEPDGIYHDHEHDNRLRKLEDSIKRMFQPAFYVDPTQKQLYRNVGQYFASLKPTKNFCNADTMKEMKEQLIEQAGRSIAIKGKQTVASFEDLEFSFVEL
;
A
#
# COMPACT_ATOMS: atom_id res chain seq x y z
N MET A 1 -19.72 6.53 7.76
CA MET A 1 -18.52 5.71 7.48
C MET A 1 -18.80 4.38 6.76
N TYR A 2 -19.23 3.29 7.42
CA TYR A 2 -19.33 1.96 6.78
C TYR A 2 -20.08 1.93 5.43
N GLU A 3 -21.29 2.50 5.38
CA GLU A 3 -22.07 2.58 4.13
C GLU A 3 -21.35 3.38 3.04
N TRP A 4 -20.65 4.45 3.42
CA TRP A 4 -19.90 5.28 2.48
C TRP A 4 -18.70 4.51 1.91
N VAL A 5 -17.94 3.81 2.76
CA VAL A 5 -16.82 2.94 2.35
C VAL A 5 -17.30 1.87 1.37
N ASN A 6 -18.43 1.20 1.66
CA ASN A 6 -19.00 0.19 0.78
C ASN A 6 -19.32 0.75 -0.61
N ARG A 7 -19.96 1.93 -0.71
CA ARG A 7 -20.18 2.58 -2.02
C ARG A 7 -18.87 2.89 -2.74
N MET A 8 -17.83 3.30 -2.00
CA MET A 8 -16.51 3.58 -2.59
C MET A 8 -15.85 2.30 -3.13
N THR A 9 -16.06 1.14 -2.50
CA THR A 9 -15.55 -0.13 -3.03
C THR A 9 -16.17 -0.49 -4.39
N GLU A 10 -17.39 -0.08 -4.68
CA GLU A 10 -18.04 -0.27 -6.00
C GLU A 10 -17.37 0.55 -7.11
N LEU A 11 -16.63 1.61 -6.74
CA LEU A 11 -15.87 2.46 -7.66
C LEU A 11 -14.44 1.96 -7.89
N THR A 12 -14.04 0.86 -7.25
CA THR A 12 -12.76 0.21 -7.56
C THR A 12 -12.77 -0.38 -8.96
N CYS A 13 -11.61 -0.36 -9.59
CA CYS A 13 -11.44 -0.91 -10.92
C CYS A 13 -10.15 -1.73 -11.01
N PRO A 14 -10.07 -2.68 -11.97
CA PRO A 14 -8.81 -3.36 -12.25
C PRO A 14 -7.73 -2.35 -12.64
N PRO A 15 -6.48 -2.49 -12.19
CA PRO A 15 -5.41 -1.56 -12.53
C PRO A 15 -5.14 -1.59 -14.04
N LEU A 16 -4.86 -0.42 -14.63
CA LEU A 16 -4.33 -0.33 -15.99
C LEU A 16 -2.86 -0.73 -15.98
N MET A 17 -2.56 -1.89 -16.56
CA MET A 17 -1.22 -2.45 -16.61
C MET A 17 -0.46 -1.91 -17.83
N ILE A 18 0.77 -1.46 -17.61
CA ILE A 18 1.63 -0.98 -18.70
C ILE A 18 2.60 -2.08 -19.10
N ARG A 19 2.51 -2.52 -20.36
CA ARG A 19 3.44 -3.46 -20.98
C ARG A 19 4.49 -2.68 -21.75
N GLU A 20 5.74 -2.78 -21.32
CA GLU A 20 6.84 -2.16 -22.05
C GLU A 20 7.20 -2.97 -23.29
N ILE A 21 7.23 -2.32 -24.45
CA ILE A 21 7.72 -2.89 -25.70
C ILE A 21 9.08 -2.26 -25.98
N LYS A 22 10.15 -3.04 -25.90
CA LYS A 22 11.49 -2.53 -26.23
C LYS A 22 11.56 -2.18 -27.71
N ILE A 23 11.87 -0.93 -28.03
CA ILE A 23 12.14 -0.50 -29.41
C ILE A 23 13.44 -1.18 -29.86
N ALA A 24 13.40 -1.84 -31.02
CA ALA A 24 14.56 -2.48 -31.60
C ALA A 24 15.69 -1.46 -31.86
N GLU A 25 16.92 -1.83 -31.53
CA GLU A 25 18.05 -0.89 -31.60
C GLU A 25 18.21 -0.33 -33.01
N GLU A 26 18.07 -1.16 -34.05
CA GLU A 26 18.25 -0.78 -35.47
C GLU A 26 17.37 0.39 -35.88
N LYS A 27 16.16 0.48 -35.32
CA LYS A 27 15.22 1.59 -35.54
C LYS A 27 15.74 2.89 -34.93
N MET A 28 16.41 2.80 -33.79
CA MET A 28 17.02 3.94 -33.11
C MET A 28 18.35 4.36 -33.73
N TRP A 29 19.04 3.50 -34.51
CA TRP A 29 20.25 3.88 -35.26
C TRP A 29 19.99 4.81 -36.47
N LYS A 30 18.72 5.07 -36.84
CA LYS A 30 18.35 6.09 -37.84
C LYS A 30 18.77 7.50 -37.39
N VAL A 31 18.80 8.50 -38.27
CA VAL A 31 19.13 9.89 -37.88
C VAL A 31 18.00 10.55 -37.06
N GLU A 32 16.75 10.20 -37.39
CA GLU A 32 15.54 10.69 -36.73
C GLU A 32 14.79 9.54 -36.05
N ILE A 33 13.91 9.88 -35.12
CA ILE A 33 13.00 8.93 -34.48
C ILE A 33 11.73 8.92 -35.30
N ASP A 34 11.31 7.74 -35.75
CA ASP A 34 10.07 7.57 -36.49
C ASP A 34 8.88 7.56 -35.51
N GLU A 35 7.85 8.34 -35.77
CA GLU A 35 6.66 8.38 -34.91
C GLU A 35 6.00 7.01 -34.78
N ALA A 36 6.04 6.21 -35.85
CA ALA A 36 5.48 4.86 -35.83
C ALA A 36 6.20 3.92 -34.84
N ASP A 37 7.48 4.17 -34.56
CA ASP A 37 8.30 3.36 -33.67
C ASP A 37 8.07 3.72 -32.18
N VAL A 38 7.57 4.92 -31.89
CA VAL A 38 7.28 5.42 -30.53
C VAL A 38 5.79 5.50 -30.21
N ARG A 39 4.91 5.10 -31.14
CA ARG A 39 3.46 5.14 -30.94
C ARG A 39 3.01 4.06 -29.93
N PRO A 40 2.33 4.42 -28.83
CA PRO A 40 1.73 3.44 -27.94
C PRO A 40 0.60 2.66 -28.59
N ASN A 41 0.40 1.42 -28.16
CA ASN A 41 -0.73 0.59 -28.57
C ASN A 41 -1.74 0.44 -27.42
N PHE A 42 -2.94 0.93 -27.65
CA PHE A 42 -4.07 0.92 -26.73
C PHE A 42 -5.35 0.56 -27.50
N ALA A 43 -5.25 -0.44 -28.40
CA ALA A 43 -6.40 -0.99 -29.11
C ALA A 43 -7.52 -1.38 -28.14
N LYS A 44 -8.76 -1.41 -28.65
CA LYS A 44 -9.96 -1.65 -27.83
C LYS A 44 -9.84 -2.95 -27.03
N GLU A 45 -9.28 -3.98 -27.63
CA GLU A 45 -9.07 -5.31 -27.07
C GLU A 45 -8.08 -5.25 -25.90
N LEU A 46 -6.95 -4.54 -26.06
CA LEU A 46 -5.98 -4.33 -24.99
C LEU A 46 -6.58 -3.57 -23.81
N LEU A 47 -7.33 -2.48 -24.07
CA LEU A 47 -7.98 -1.71 -23.00
C LEU A 47 -9.10 -2.47 -22.30
N GLN A 48 -9.70 -3.45 -22.96
CA GLN A 48 -10.66 -4.38 -22.36
C GLN A 48 -9.97 -5.41 -21.46
N GLU A 49 -8.77 -5.85 -21.84
CA GLU A 49 -7.91 -6.69 -20.99
C GLU A 49 -7.21 -5.89 -19.87
N GLY A 50 -7.26 -4.56 -19.91
CA GLY A 50 -6.64 -3.68 -18.92
C GLY A 50 -5.17 -3.39 -19.19
N PHE A 51 -4.74 -3.35 -20.45
CA PHE A 51 -3.36 -3.09 -20.83
C PHE A 51 -3.19 -1.88 -21.76
N VAL A 52 -2.06 -1.21 -21.60
CA VAL A 52 -1.48 -0.30 -22.60
C VAL A 52 -0.06 -0.74 -22.90
N GLU A 53 0.28 -0.83 -24.18
CA GLU A 53 1.62 -1.16 -24.63
C GLU A 53 2.38 0.13 -24.92
N MET A 54 3.43 0.38 -24.13
CA MET A 54 4.28 1.57 -24.23
C MET A 54 5.63 1.20 -24.84
N PRO A 55 6.00 1.76 -26.00
CA PRO A 55 7.33 1.57 -26.53
C PRO A 55 8.36 2.30 -25.67
N VAL A 56 9.47 1.62 -25.37
CA VAL A 56 10.56 2.16 -24.54
C VAL A 56 11.93 1.93 -25.18
N TYR A 57 12.81 2.90 -24.99
CA TYR A 57 14.21 2.83 -25.36
C TYR A 57 15.04 3.63 -24.36
N ARG A 58 15.79 2.91 -23.52
CA ARG A 58 16.61 3.46 -22.43
C ARG A 58 18.11 3.14 -22.62
N ASN A 59 18.57 3.15 -23.87
CA ASN A 59 19.99 2.96 -24.15
C ASN A 59 20.71 4.32 -24.10
N GLU A 60 21.73 4.41 -23.24
CA GLU A 60 22.50 5.64 -23.02
C GLU A 60 23.64 5.82 -24.03
N LEU A 61 23.84 4.87 -24.95
CA LEU A 61 24.89 4.98 -25.96
C LEU A 61 24.61 6.11 -26.96
N ILE A 62 25.59 6.98 -27.12
CA ILE A 62 25.58 8.06 -28.12
C ILE A 62 26.34 7.61 -29.35
N ALA A 63 25.63 7.43 -30.46
CA ALA A 63 26.25 7.02 -31.72
C ALA A 63 26.99 8.20 -32.38
N PRO A 64 28.20 7.97 -32.94
CA PRO A 64 28.97 9.00 -33.63
C PRO A 64 28.33 9.38 -34.98
N LEU A 65 28.98 10.31 -35.71
CA LEU A 65 28.60 10.73 -37.07
C LEU A 65 27.19 11.34 -37.17
N GLY A 66 26.79 12.13 -36.17
CA GLY A 66 25.52 12.86 -36.18
C GLY A 66 24.28 12.01 -35.88
N ARG A 67 24.44 10.72 -35.57
CA ARG A 67 23.34 9.83 -35.16
C ARG A 67 22.87 10.10 -33.72
N GLY A 68 23.80 10.53 -32.85
CA GLY A 68 23.49 10.96 -31.49
C GLY A 68 23.02 9.83 -30.57
N GLY A 69 22.69 10.16 -29.33
CA GLY A 69 21.93 9.27 -28.46
C GLY A 69 20.44 9.55 -28.62
N LYS A 70 19.60 8.60 -28.24
CA LYS A 70 18.15 8.73 -28.32
C LYS A 70 17.49 8.05 -27.14
N PHE A 71 16.29 8.48 -26.81
CA PHE A 71 15.50 7.89 -25.74
C PHE A 71 14.02 7.89 -26.10
N CYS A 72 13.28 6.97 -25.50
CA CYS A 72 11.83 6.96 -25.43
C CYS A 72 11.45 6.35 -24.08
N ASP A 73 10.82 7.13 -23.22
CA ASP A 73 10.43 6.69 -21.89
C ASP A 73 9.07 7.30 -21.51
N TYR A 74 8.52 6.90 -20.37
CA TYR A 74 7.25 7.42 -19.90
C TYR A 74 7.19 7.57 -18.38
N THR A 75 6.30 8.44 -17.92
CA THR A 75 5.89 8.54 -16.53
C THR A 75 4.38 8.34 -16.43
N VAL A 76 3.92 7.87 -15.28
CA VAL A 76 2.51 7.54 -15.04
C VAL A 76 2.04 8.35 -13.84
N GLN A 77 0.87 8.97 -13.99
CA GLN A 77 0.15 9.59 -12.90
C GLN A 77 -1.24 8.98 -12.80
N THR A 78 -1.64 8.62 -11.58
CA THR A 78 -2.93 8.02 -11.29
C THR A 78 -3.74 8.98 -10.44
N TYR A 79 -5.04 9.11 -10.72
CA TYR A 79 -5.97 9.96 -9.98
C TYR A 79 -7.20 9.17 -9.54
N GLY A 80 -7.91 9.72 -8.56
CA GLY A 80 -9.16 9.13 -8.05
C GLY A 80 -8.94 7.75 -7.44
N THR A 81 -9.86 6.83 -7.72
CA THR A 81 -9.85 5.46 -7.18
C THR A 81 -8.96 4.51 -8.00
N GLY A 82 -7.91 5.04 -8.63
CA GLY A 82 -7.14 4.33 -9.64
C GLY A 82 -7.80 4.28 -11.02
N ASN A 83 -8.96 4.92 -11.18
CA ASN A 83 -9.79 4.85 -12.38
C ASN A 83 -9.40 5.86 -13.46
N LEU A 84 -8.51 6.81 -13.16
CA LEU A 84 -8.01 7.82 -14.09
C LEU A 84 -6.48 7.70 -14.17
N ILE A 85 -5.94 7.47 -15.35
CA ILE A 85 -4.50 7.31 -15.59
C ILE A 85 -4.05 8.28 -16.68
N GLU A 86 -3.03 9.08 -16.39
CA GLU A 86 -2.31 9.88 -17.36
C GLU A 86 -0.91 9.30 -17.56
N ILE A 87 -0.58 8.96 -18.81
CA ILE A 87 0.75 8.50 -19.21
C ILE A 87 1.39 9.64 -20.01
N THR A 88 2.50 10.17 -19.49
CA THR A 88 3.33 11.16 -20.19
C THR A 88 4.50 10.45 -20.85
N GLN A 89 4.47 10.32 -22.17
CA GLN A 89 5.59 9.78 -22.94
C GLN A 89 6.54 10.91 -23.32
N CYS A 90 7.83 10.68 -23.15
CA CYS A 90 8.89 11.60 -23.53
C CYS A 90 9.89 10.88 -24.43
N TYR A 91 10.19 11.44 -25.60
CA TYR A 91 11.17 10.86 -26.51
C TYR A 91 11.92 11.93 -27.28
N GLY A 92 13.11 11.60 -27.75
CA GLY A 92 13.94 12.55 -28.48
C GLY A 92 15.39 12.16 -28.52
N LYS A 93 16.24 13.14 -28.83
CA LYS A 93 17.68 12.98 -28.86
C LYS A 93 18.29 13.26 -27.48
N LEU A 94 19.43 12.62 -27.26
CA LEU A 94 20.29 12.81 -26.11
C LEU A 94 21.55 13.53 -26.57
N GLU A 95 22.00 14.47 -25.76
CA GLU A 95 23.21 15.25 -25.98
C GLU A 95 24.20 15.04 -24.83
N LEU A 96 25.49 15.03 -25.18
CA LEU A 96 26.54 15.13 -24.19
C LEU A 96 26.47 16.51 -23.52
N ASN A 97 26.60 16.54 -22.20
CA ASN A 97 26.81 17.79 -21.51
C ASN A 97 28.18 18.37 -21.93
N ALA A 98 28.17 19.61 -22.41
CA ALA A 98 29.36 20.30 -22.91
C ALA A 98 30.44 20.51 -21.83
N GLN A 99 30.03 20.57 -20.55
CA GLN A 99 30.93 20.77 -19.41
C GLN A 99 31.43 19.43 -18.83
N ASP A 100 30.66 18.35 -18.96
CA ASP A 100 31.06 17.01 -18.53
C ASP A 100 30.46 15.92 -19.41
N ARG A 101 31.29 15.34 -20.29
CA ARG A 101 30.87 14.31 -21.24
C ARG A 101 30.47 12.97 -20.60
N ARG A 102 30.63 12.81 -19.28
CA ARG A 102 30.11 11.64 -18.55
C ARG A 102 28.60 11.74 -18.30
N TYR A 103 28.02 12.94 -18.45
CA TYR A 103 26.61 13.18 -18.25
C TYR A 103 25.91 13.45 -19.58
N ILE A 104 24.78 12.79 -19.73
CA ILE A 104 23.91 12.90 -20.90
C ILE A 104 22.65 13.65 -20.47
N LYS A 105 22.18 14.57 -21.32
CA LYS A 105 20.93 15.30 -21.10
C LYS A 105 20.01 15.13 -22.30
N ARG A 106 18.71 15.36 -22.09
CA ARG A 106 17.73 15.46 -23.17
C ARG A 106 18.02 16.73 -23.98
N ASP A 107 17.95 16.61 -25.31
CA ASP A 107 17.90 17.76 -26.21
C ASP A 107 16.69 18.64 -25.88
N SER A 108 16.84 19.95 -26.08
CA SER A 108 15.75 20.92 -26.09
C SER A 108 14.56 20.56 -27.02
N SER A 109 14.81 19.83 -28.11
CA SER A 109 13.79 19.46 -29.10
C SER A 109 13.10 18.13 -28.81
N HIS A 110 13.17 17.61 -27.59
CA HIS A 110 12.45 16.39 -27.23
C HIS A 110 10.94 16.61 -27.28
N GLU A 111 10.22 15.57 -27.65
CA GLU A 111 8.76 15.58 -27.72
C GLU A 111 8.16 15.00 -26.44
N VAL A 112 7.02 15.55 -26.04
CA VAL A 112 6.21 15.08 -24.91
C VAL A 112 4.79 14.85 -25.40
N ARG A 113 4.26 13.64 -25.15
CA ARG A 113 2.90 13.25 -25.51
C ARG A 113 2.15 12.77 -24.28
N LEU A 114 0.89 13.18 -24.17
CA LEU A 114 0.00 12.83 -23.06
C LEU A 114 -1.06 11.84 -23.54
N PHE A 115 -1.24 10.77 -22.78
CA PHE A 115 -2.27 9.77 -23.02
C PHE A 115 -3.11 9.62 -21.76
N ARG A 116 -4.39 9.97 -21.85
CA ARG A 116 -5.32 9.98 -20.71
C ARG A 116 -6.32 8.84 -20.86
N PHE A 117 -6.45 8.03 -19.82
CA PHE A 117 -7.31 6.85 -19.79
C PHE A 117 -8.25 6.92 -18.58
N TYR A 118 -9.49 6.50 -18.77
CA TYR A 118 -10.44 6.34 -17.68
C TYR A 118 -11.11 4.97 -17.73
N TYR A 119 -11.41 4.40 -16.57
CA TYR A 119 -12.19 3.19 -16.46
C TYR A 119 -13.69 3.50 -16.62
N ASN A 120 -14.35 2.83 -17.57
CA ASN A 120 -15.77 2.94 -17.77
C ASN A 120 -16.46 1.72 -17.12
N HIS A 121 -17.15 1.96 -16.00
CA HIS A 121 -17.80 0.89 -15.21
C HIS A 121 -18.93 0.19 -15.97
N GLU A 122 -19.73 0.91 -16.76
CA GLU A 122 -20.81 0.32 -17.57
C GLU A 122 -20.27 -0.63 -18.63
N ALA A 123 -19.20 -0.22 -19.32
CA ALA A 123 -18.55 -0.99 -20.37
C ALA A 123 -17.50 -1.99 -19.84
N LYS A 124 -17.22 -1.96 -18.53
CA LYS A 124 -16.20 -2.77 -17.83
C LYS A 124 -14.84 -2.78 -18.55
N ARG A 125 -14.37 -1.60 -19.00
CA ARG A 125 -13.09 -1.45 -19.70
C ARG A 125 -12.54 -0.04 -19.64
N TYR A 126 -11.25 0.10 -19.89
CA TYR A 126 -10.63 1.41 -20.08
C TYR A 126 -11.00 2.04 -21.43
N LYS A 127 -11.02 3.37 -21.45
CA LYS A 127 -11.22 4.20 -22.64
C LYS A 127 -10.23 5.36 -22.62
N GLN A 128 -9.77 5.76 -23.81
CA GLN A 128 -8.96 6.97 -23.96
C GLN A 128 -9.86 8.22 -23.91
N GLU A 129 -9.42 9.25 -23.19
CA GLU A 129 -10.03 10.58 -23.17
C GLU A 129 -9.12 11.57 -23.89
N ASN A 130 -9.55 12.04 -25.06
CA ASN A 130 -8.80 13.01 -25.85
C ASN A 130 -9.28 14.44 -25.61
N ASN A 131 -10.41 14.63 -24.91
CA ASN A 131 -10.92 15.96 -24.59
C ASN A 131 -10.38 16.43 -23.23
N GLU A 132 -9.58 17.48 -23.27
CA GLU A 132 -8.95 18.06 -22.08
C GLU A 132 -9.94 18.57 -21.04
N GLN A 133 -10.99 19.29 -21.46
CA GLN A 133 -11.99 19.82 -20.51
C GLN A 133 -12.73 18.69 -19.78
N ARG A 134 -13.07 17.60 -20.50
CA ARG A 134 -13.69 16.41 -19.89
C ARG A 134 -12.72 15.70 -18.95
N TRP A 135 -11.44 15.62 -19.30
CA TRP A 135 -10.42 15.05 -18.42
C TRP A 135 -10.29 15.84 -17.12
N GLU A 136 -10.13 17.16 -17.22
CA GLU A 136 -10.05 18.05 -16.05
C GLU A 136 -11.28 17.95 -15.16
N GLN A 137 -12.48 17.86 -15.75
CA GLN A 137 -13.71 17.64 -15.00
C GLN A 137 -13.67 16.31 -14.24
N ARG A 138 -13.29 15.20 -14.89
CA ARG A 138 -13.18 13.88 -14.24
C ARG A 138 -12.17 13.89 -13.10
N VAL A 139 -11.02 14.53 -13.29
CA VAL A 139 -9.99 14.66 -12.25
C VAL A 139 -10.53 15.47 -11.06
N ARG A 140 -11.31 16.53 -11.33
CA ARG A 140 -11.95 17.31 -10.27
C ARG A 140 -12.95 16.49 -9.47
N GLU A 141 -13.85 15.77 -10.14
CA GLU A 141 -14.84 14.88 -9.50
C GLU A 141 -14.13 13.78 -8.66
N ALA A 142 -13.03 13.24 -9.16
CA ALA A 142 -12.20 12.28 -8.43
C ALA A 142 -11.55 12.89 -7.18
N ASN A 143 -11.04 14.13 -7.27
CA ASN A 143 -10.45 14.83 -6.13
C ASN A 143 -11.49 15.22 -5.08
N GLU A 144 -12.73 15.54 -5.47
CA GLU A 144 -13.83 15.77 -4.53
C GLU A 144 -14.12 14.54 -3.66
N LEU A 145 -13.99 13.33 -4.21
CA LEU A 145 -14.10 12.09 -3.45
C LEU A 145 -12.93 11.88 -2.49
N LEU A 146 -11.70 12.17 -2.95
CA LEU A 146 -10.49 12.06 -2.13
C LEU A 146 -10.51 13.02 -0.92
N HIS A 147 -11.07 14.21 -1.11
CA HIS A 147 -11.18 15.25 -0.09
C HIS A 147 -12.55 15.25 0.63
N HIS A 148 -13.33 14.18 0.48
CA HIS A 148 -14.61 14.05 1.16
C HIS A 148 -14.42 13.92 2.68
N GLU A 149 -15.33 14.48 3.47
CA GLU A 149 -15.27 14.53 4.95
C GLU A 149 -15.02 13.15 5.58
N GLU A 150 -15.70 12.11 5.10
CA GLU A 150 -15.51 10.73 5.58
C GLU A 150 -14.07 10.19 5.39
N VAL A 151 -13.38 10.58 4.31
CA VAL A 151 -11.97 10.21 4.09
C VAL A 151 -11.09 10.95 5.10
N GLU A 152 -11.31 12.25 5.25
CA GLU A 152 -10.55 13.07 6.19
C GLU A 152 -10.75 12.59 7.63
N LYS A 153 -11.97 12.23 8.01
CA LYS A 153 -12.31 11.66 9.31
C LYS A 153 -11.61 10.33 9.55
N ALA A 154 -11.61 9.42 8.56
CA ALA A 154 -10.92 8.14 8.66
C ALA A 154 -9.39 8.34 8.80
N LEU A 155 -8.81 9.23 8.00
CA LEU A 155 -7.38 9.51 8.01
C LEU A 155 -6.93 10.15 9.33
N ARG A 156 -7.61 11.22 9.77
CA ARG A 156 -7.30 11.87 11.05
C ARG A 156 -7.54 10.93 12.24
N GLY A 157 -8.66 10.19 12.20
CA GLY A 157 -9.02 9.22 13.24
C GLY A 157 -7.93 8.16 13.43
N PHE A 158 -7.47 7.55 12.32
CA PHE A 158 -6.39 6.57 12.37
C PHE A 158 -5.07 7.16 12.89
N LEU A 159 -4.64 8.31 12.37
CA LEU A 159 -3.37 8.93 12.76
C LEU A 159 -3.37 9.32 14.24
N GLN A 160 -4.45 9.93 14.73
CA GLN A 160 -4.59 10.32 16.12
C GLN A 160 -4.65 9.09 17.03
N PHE A 161 -5.47 8.11 16.69
CA PHE A 161 -5.54 6.86 17.45
C PHE A 161 -4.17 6.18 17.54
N TYR A 162 -3.47 6.00 16.42
CA TYR A 162 -2.17 5.34 16.42
C TYR A 162 -1.15 6.09 17.28
N GLN A 163 -1.15 7.42 17.21
CA GLN A 163 -0.27 8.27 18.01
C GLN A 163 -0.56 8.11 19.50
N ASP A 164 -1.81 8.25 19.92
CA ASP A 164 -2.19 8.16 21.32
C ASP A 164 -2.00 6.72 21.85
N PHE A 165 -2.51 5.74 21.11
CA PHE A 165 -2.55 4.33 21.53
C PHE A 165 -1.18 3.64 21.55
N TRP A 166 -0.37 3.83 20.49
CA TRP A 166 0.86 3.08 20.31
C TRP A 166 2.12 3.91 20.60
N ILE A 167 2.20 5.13 20.07
CA ILE A 167 3.38 5.99 20.31
C ILE A 167 3.41 6.45 21.76
N GLU A 168 2.27 6.88 22.29
CA GLU A 168 2.11 7.31 23.69
C GLU A 168 1.54 6.22 24.59
N ARG A 169 1.84 4.94 24.27
CA ARG A 169 1.22 3.76 24.90
C ARG A 169 1.21 3.79 26.43
N GLY A 170 2.27 4.25 27.08
CA GLY A 170 2.32 4.36 28.55
C GLY A 170 1.31 5.37 29.11
N THR A 171 1.21 6.54 28.49
CA THR A 171 0.21 7.57 28.82
C THR A 171 -1.19 7.05 28.57
N PHE A 172 -1.42 6.41 27.42
CA PHE A 172 -2.70 5.83 27.07
C PHE A 172 -3.15 4.76 28.07
N GLN A 173 -2.27 3.84 28.45
CA GLN A 173 -2.55 2.82 29.45
C GLN A 173 -2.89 3.43 30.81
N TYR A 174 -2.18 4.48 31.21
CA TYR A 174 -2.47 5.19 32.45
C TYR A 174 -3.84 5.89 32.44
N GLN A 175 -4.15 6.63 31.37
CA GLN A 175 -5.44 7.34 31.22
C GLN A 175 -6.64 6.38 31.20
N ASN A 176 -6.45 5.17 30.66
CA ASN A 176 -7.48 4.13 30.62
C ASN A 176 -7.41 3.16 31.81
N LYS A 177 -6.67 3.50 32.88
CA LYS A 177 -6.56 2.71 34.13
C LYS A 177 -6.13 1.24 33.91
N LEU A 178 -5.29 1.02 32.91
CA LEU A 178 -4.72 -0.30 32.61
C LEU A 178 -3.41 -0.56 33.38
N THR A 179 -2.98 0.38 34.23
CA THR A 179 -1.82 0.24 35.09
C THR A 179 -2.00 1.05 36.38
N PRO A 180 -1.36 0.66 37.52
CA PRO A 180 -0.69 -0.62 37.75
C PRO A 180 -1.65 -1.74 38.20
N ILE A 181 -2.84 -1.38 38.67
CA ILE A 181 -3.90 -2.32 39.10
C ILE A 181 -5.03 -2.19 38.09
N ILE A 182 -5.39 -3.30 37.45
CA ILE A 182 -6.42 -3.36 36.42
C ILE A 182 -7.70 -3.91 37.06
N PHE A 183 -8.82 -3.23 36.88
CA PHE A 183 -10.13 -3.73 37.28
C PHE A 183 -10.85 -4.38 36.10
N VAL A 184 -11.78 -5.30 36.39
CA VAL A 184 -12.57 -6.00 35.36
C VAL A 184 -13.33 -4.99 34.48
N ALA A 185 -13.94 -3.97 35.07
CA ALA A 185 -14.66 -2.93 34.33
C ALA A 185 -13.75 -2.11 33.39
N ASP A 186 -12.55 -1.73 33.83
CA ASP A 186 -11.60 -0.98 33.00
C ASP A 186 -11.15 -1.81 31.80
N LEU A 187 -10.93 -3.12 32.00
CA LEU A 187 -10.57 -4.04 30.93
C LEU A 187 -11.72 -4.29 29.95
N GLN A 188 -12.97 -4.32 30.43
CA GLN A 188 -14.16 -4.37 29.56
C GLN A 188 -14.28 -3.11 28.69
N SER A 189 -14.10 -1.93 29.28
CA SER A 189 -14.07 -0.66 28.53
C SER A 189 -12.96 -0.64 27.49
N TYR A 190 -11.77 -1.16 27.85
CA TYR A 190 -10.65 -1.26 26.91
C TYR A 190 -10.93 -2.21 25.74
N CYS A 191 -11.50 -3.39 25.99
CA CYS A 191 -11.94 -4.30 24.93
C CYS A 191 -12.94 -3.63 24.00
N HIS A 192 -13.93 -2.93 24.57
CA HIS A 192 -14.94 -2.23 23.79
C HIS A 192 -14.35 -1.16 22.87
N LEU A 193 -13.40 -0.37 23.39
CA LEU A 193 -12.65 0.62 22.61
C LEU A 193 -11.88 -0.05 21.47
N LEU A 194 -11.08 -1.07 21.77
CA LEU A 194 -10.28 -1.78 20.76
C LEU A 194 -11.14 -2.40 19.66
N TRP A 195 -12.31 -2.92 20.02
CA TRP A 195 -13.23 -3.53 19.09
C TRP A 195 -13.69 -2.54 18.01
N TYR A 196 -14.12 -1.33 18.42
CA TYR A 196 -14.48 -0.27 17.49
C TYR A 196 -13.29 0.21 16.66
N GLN A 197 -12.12 0.36 17.28
CA GLN A 197 -10.92 0.77 16.54
C GLN A 197 -10.53 -0.25 15.46
N CYS A 198 -10.78 -1.55 15.68
CA CYS A 198 -10.60 -2.55 14.62
C CYS A 198 -11.52 -2.32 13.41
N GLU A 199 -12.75 -1.89 13.62
CA GLU A 199 -13.66 -1.54 12.52
C GLU A 199 -13.20 -0.28 11.78
N ASP A 200 -12.81 0.75 12.53
CA ASP A 200 -12.30 2.00 11.95
C ASP A 200 -11.00 1.78 11.15
N MET A 201 -10.08 0.95 11.66
CA MET A 201 -8.87 0.56 10.92
C MET A 201 -9.21 -0.25 9.66
N THR A 202 -10.17 -1.17 9.73
CA THR A 202 -10.60 -1.95 8.55
C THR A 202 -11.14 -1.01 7.46
N ASN A 203 -11.96 -0.05 7.84
CA ASN A 203 -12.48 0.98 6.94
C ASN A 203 -11.35 1.84 6.36
N PHE A 204 -10.41 2.28 7.19
CA PHE A 204 -9.25 3.06 6.78
C PHE A 204 -8.41 2.35 5.72
N PHE A 205 -7.97 1.11 5.98
CA PHE A 205 -7.16 0.36 5.01
C PHE A 205 -7.94 0.00 3.74
N THR A 206 -9.25 -0.21 3.86
CA THR A 206 -10.11 -0.37 2.68
C THR A 206 -10.13 0.89 1.82
N LEU A 207 -10.22 2.07 2.42
CA LEU A 207 -10.15 3.34 1.68
C LEU A 207 -8.80 3.56 1.02
N LEU A 208 -7.70 3.27 1.70
CA LEU A 208 -6.36 3.35 1.11
C LEU A 208 -6.25 2.47 -0.14
N HIS A 209 -6.83 1.26 -0.10
CA HIS A 209 -6.89 0.41 -1.27
C HIS A 209 -7.75 1.02 -2.39
N VAL A 210 -8.92 1.55 -2.06
CA VAL A 210 -9.81 2.20 -3.03
C VAL A 210 -9.09 3.32 -3.79
N PHE A 211 -8.28 4.11 -3.10
CA PHE A 211 -7.51 5.21 -3.70
C PHE A 211 -6.14 4.79 -4.26
N GLY A 212 -5.83 3.49 -4.29
CA GLY A 212 -4.60 2.97 -4.91
C GLY A 212 -3.32 3.11 -4.06
N GLU A 213 -3.43 3.53 -2.80
CA GLU A 213 -2.30 3.70 -1.88
C GLU A 213 -1.77 2.36 -1.33
N VAL A 214 -2.65 1.35 -1.24
CA VAL A 214 -2.31 0.01 -0.76
C VAL A 214 -2.81 -1.07 -1.75
N PRO A 215 -1.94 -1.98 -2.23
CA PRO A 215 -2.34 -3.09 -3.08
C PRO A 215 -3.34 -4.02 -2.38
N VAL A 216 -4.20 -4.69 -3.17
CA VAL A 216 -5.25 -5.57 -2.63
C VAL A 216 -4.68 -6.67 -1.73
N GLN A 217 -3.56 -7.30 -2.12
CA GLN A 217 -2.94 -8.38 -1.34
C GLN A 217 -2.44 -7.88 0.02
N GLU A 218 -1.82 -6.69 0.05
CA GLU A 218 -1.33 -6.10 1.29
C GLU A 218 -2.51 -5.68 2.19
N LYS A 219 -3.54 -5.06 1.62
CA LYS A 219 -4.77 -4.72 2.34
C LYS A 219 -5.44 -5.96 2.94
N ASP A 220 -5.54 -7.06 2.19
CA ASP A 220 -6.14 -8.30 2.68
C ASP A 220 -5.35 -8.89 3.88
N VAL A 221 -4.01 -8.86 3.81
CA VAL A 221 -3.15 -9.30 4.93
C VAL A 221 -3.34 -8.39 6.16
N ILE A 222 -3.41 -7.07 5.97
CA ILE A 222 -3.64 -6.12 7.07
C ILE A 222 -5.02 -6.35 7.71
N ILE A 223 -6.08 -6.48 6.91
CA ILE A 223 -7.44 -6.72 7.40
C ILE A 223 -7.53 -8.05 8.14
N GLU A 224 -6.88 -9.11 7.64
CA GLU A 224 -6.82 -10.40 8.34
C GLU A 224 -6.10 -10.27 9.70
N SER A 225 -5.01 -9.50 9.76
CA SER A 225 -4.34 -9.18 11.04
C SER A 225 -5.26 -8.42 12.00
N ILE A 226 -6.07 -7.48 11.51
CA ILE A 226 -7.06 -6.73 12.31
C ILE A 226 -8.17 -7.66 12.82
N ASN A 227 -8.70 -8.54 11.97
CA ASN A 227 -9.73 -9.51 12.34
C ASN A 227 -9.24 -10.48 13.41
N ARG A 228 -7.97 -10.89 13.35
CA ARG A 228 -7.36 -11.72 14.41
C ARG A 228 -7.23 -10.97 15.73
N LEU A 229 -6.89 -9.68 15.72
CA LEU A 229 -6.93 -8.88 16.93
C LEU A 229 -8.36 -8.77 17.47
N LYS A 230 -9.35 -8.49 16.60
CA LYS A 230 -10.77 -8.42 16.97
C LYS A 230 -11.24 -9.72 17.62
N SER A 231 -10.88 -10.88 17.07
CA SER A 231 -11.16 -12.19 17.68
C SER A 231 -10.53 -12.35 19.07
N LYS A 232 -9.33 -11.84 19.31
CA LYS A 232 -8.71 -11.85 20.65
C LYS A 232 -9.39 -10.91 21.64
N VAL A 233 -9.89 -9.78 21.16
CA VAL A 233 -10.73 -8.86 21.94
C VAL A 233 -12.05 -9.55 22.33
N ASP A 234 -12.72 -10.19 21.38
CA ASP A 234 -13.98 -10.92 21.60
C ASP A 234 -13.78 -12.07 22.61
N GLU A 235 -12.71 -12.87 22.46
CA GLU A 235 -12.35 -13.94 23.40
C GLU A 235 -12.20 -13.41 24.83
N LEU A 236 -11.50 -12.27 24.99
CA LEU A 236 -11.31 -11.66 26.31
C LEU A 236 -12.62 -11.07 26.84
N GLN A 237 -13.42 -10.41 26.01
CA GLN A 237 -14.70 -9.83 26.42
C GLN A 237 -15.71 -10.90 26.85
N MET A 238 -15.86 -11.97 26.08
CA MET A 238 -16.70 -13.11 26.44
C MET A 238 -16.27 -13.71 27.78
N TYR A 239 -14.97 -13.81 28.00
CA TYR A 239 -14.42 -14.31 29.24
C TYR A 239 -14.74 -13.40 30.44
N LEU A 240 -14.52 -12.10 30.31
CA LEU A 240 -14.82 -11.12 31.38
C LEU A 240 -16.31 -11.13 31.72
N ASN A 241 -17.17 -11.22 30.72
CA ASN A 241 -18.62 -11.36 30.93
C ASN A 241 -18.94 -12.65 31.70
N GLY A 242 -18.31 -13.78 31.37
CA GLY A 242 -18.45 -15.03 32.14
C GLY A 242 -18.06 -14.86 33.61
N GLN A 243 -16.99 -14.12 33.91
CA GLN A 243 -16.57 -13.85 35.28
C GLN A 243 -17.62 -13.06 36.08
N VAL A 244 -18.23 -12.05 35.47
CA VAL A 244 -19.25 -11.21 36.12
C VAL A 244 -20.58 -11.96 36.26
N PHE A 245 -21.08 -12.56 35.18
CA PHE A 245 -22.43 -13.12 35.14
C PHE A 245 -22.54 -14.55 35.67
N ILE A 246 -21.49 -15.37 35.53
CA ILE A 246 -21.50 -16.79 35.92
C ILE A 246 -20.84 -16.98 37.29
N HIS A 247 -19.72 -16.29 37.53
CA HIS A 247 -18.94 -16.44 38.76
C HIS A 247 -19.22 -15.36 39.80
N GLY A 248 -20.13 -14.42 39.51
CA GLY A 248 -20.57 -13.40 40.46
C GLY A 248 -19.46 -12.46 40.94
N LYS A 249 -18.37 -12.32 40.18
CA LYS A 249 -17.32 -11.37 40.51
C LYS A 249 -17.84 -9.95 40.36
N GLU A 250 -17.56 -9.11 41.34
CA GLU A 250 -17.92 -7.69 41.26
C GLU A 250 -17.11 -7.02 40.13
N PRO A 251 -17.71 -6.12 39.33
CA PRO A 251 -17.02 -5.43 38.23
C PRO A 251 -15.80 -4.59 38.65
N ASP A 252 -15.78 -4.15 39.91
CA ASP A 252 -14.69 -3.45 40.61
C ASP A 252 -13.71 -4.42 41.31
N GLY A 253 -13.85 -5.73 41.07
CA GLY A 253 -12.86 -6.72 41.44
C GLY A 253 -11.55 -6.51 40.68
N ILE A 254 -10.42 -6.64 41.40
CA ILE A 254 -9.10 -6.59 40.78
C ILE A 254 -8.93 -7.79 39.84
N TYR A 255 -8.44 -7.53 38.63
CA TYR A 255 -8.09 -8.55 37.66
C TYR A 255 -6.78 -9.25 38.06
N HIS A 256 -6.88 -10.36 38.79
CA HIS A 256 -5.74 -11.23 39.14
C HIS A 256 -6.14 -12.71 39.10
N ASP A 257 -5.62 -13.46 38.12
CA ASP A 257 -5.59 -14.93 38.15
C ASP A 257 -4.61 -15.44 37.07
N HIS A 258 -3.86 -16.49 37.38
CA HIS A 258 -2.84 -17.08 36.52
C HIS A 258 -3.36 -17.56 35.15
N GLU A 259 -4.63 -17.97 35.03
CA GLU A 259 -5.25 -18.26 33.73
C GLU A 259 -5.71 -16.98 32.99
N HIS A 260 -5.99 -15.91 33.73
CA HIS A 260 -6.42 -14.62 33.20
C HIS A 260 -5.25 -13.91 32.51
N ASP A 261 -4.08 -13.92 33.14
CA ASP A 261 -2.82 -13.40 32.61
C ASP A 261 -2.49 -13.90 31.19
N ASN A 262 -2.79 -15.17 30.88
CA ASN A 262 -2.48 -15.74 29.58
C ASN A 262 -3.33 -15.14 28.44
N ARG A 263 -4.61 -14.84 28.69
CA ARG A 263 -5.50 -14.23 27.68
C ARG A 263 -5.11 -12.79 27.42
N LEU A 264 -4.83 -12.03 28.47
CA LEU A 264 -4.35 -10.65 28.35
C LEU A 264 -3.01 -10.59 27.63
N ARG A 265 -2.04 -11.46 27.97
CA ARG A 265 -0.76 -11.55 27.26
C ARG A 265 -0.93 -11.87 25.78
N LYS A 266 -1.82 -12.80 25.42
CA LYS A 266 -2.13 -13.10 24.01
C LYS A 266 -2.69 -11.89 23.28
N LEU A 267 -3.58 -11.12 23.91
CA LEU A 267 -4.09 -9.87 23.36
C LEU A 267 -2.95 -8.86 23.17
N GLU A 268 -2.09 -8.67 24.18
CA GLU A 268 -0.95 -7.77 24.11
C GLU A 268 0.05 -8.15 23.01
N ASP A 269 0.33 -9.44 22.84
CA ASP A 269 1.15 -9.97 21.75
C ASP A 269 0.54 -9.68 20.38
N SER A 270 -0.78 -9.85 20.23
CA SER A 270 -1.50 -9.50 19.01
C SER A 270 -1.45 -8.00 18.73
N ILE A 271 -1.63 -7.15 19.74
CA ILE A 271 -1.49 -5.70 19.62
C ILE A 271 -0.05 -5.35 19.18
N LYS A 272 0.97 -5.94 19.81
CA LYS A 272 2.37 -5.71 19.46
C LYS A 272 2.65 -6.11 18.01
N ARG A 273 2.19 -7.28 17.57
CA ARG A 273 2.34 -7.73 16.17
C ARG A 273 1.64 -6.82 15.17
N MET A 274 0.55 -6.17 15.54
CA MET A 274 -0.16 -5.30 14.59
C MET A 274 0.46 -3.91 14.49
N PHE A 275 0.80 -3.31 15.63
CA PHE A 275 1.20 -1.89 15.71
C PHE A 275 2.70 -1.65 15.80
N GLN A 276 3.53 -2.62 16.20
CA GLN A 276 4.97 -2.45 16.10
C GLN A 276 5.41 -2.62 14.63
N PRO A 277 6.26 -1.76 14.06
CA PRO A 277 6.71 -1.89 12.67
C PRO A 277 7.26 -3.28 12.33
N ALA A 278 6.66 -3.94 11.35
CA ALA A 278 6.98 -5.29 10.92
C ALA A 278 6.46 -5.60 9.51
N PHE A 279 6.91 -6.74 8.97
CA PHE A 279 6.39 -7.32 7.74
C PHE A 279 5.84 -8.73 7.96
N TYR A 280 4.77 -9.05 7.24
CA TYR A 280 4.40 -10.41 6.88
C TYR A 280 5.13 -10.77 5.58
N VAL A 281 5.83 -11.89 5.57
CA VAL A 281 6.76 -12.28 4.50
C VAL A 281 6.25 -13.53 3.82
N ASP A 282 6.07 -13.44 2.50
CA ASP A 282 5.90 -14.59 1.63
C ASP A 282 7.21 -14.84 0.87
N PRO A 283 8.04 -15.81 1.33
CA PRO A 283 9.31 -16.10 0.68
C PRO A 283 9.11 -16.85 -0.66
N THR A 284 7.95 -17.47 -0.90
CA THR A 284 7.67 -18.19 -2.15
C THR A 284 7.40 -17.23 -3.30
N GLN A 285 6.69 -16.13 -3.01
CA GLN A 285 6.43 -15.05 -3.97
C GLN A 285 7.46 -13.92 -3.89
N LYS A 286 8.40 -13.97 -2.93
CA LYS A 286 9.37 -12.90 -2.63
C LYS A 286 8.68 -11.56 -2.34
N GLN A 287 7.54 -11.63 -1.65
CA GLN A 287 6.72 -10.47 -1.30
C GLN A 287 6.80 -10.15 0.20
N LEU A 288 6.73 -8.86 0.49
CA LEU A 288 6.64 -8.32 1.84
C LEU A 288 5.32 -7.54 1.93
N TYR A 289 4.51 -7.84 2.93
CA TYR A 289 3.28 -7.13 3.23
C TYR A 289 3.48 -6.38 4.53
N ARG A 290 3.32 -5.05 4.52
CA ARG A 290 3.44 -4.22 5.72
C ARG A 290 2.33 -4.59 6.70
N ASN A 291 2.64 -4.58 7.99
CA ASN A 291 1.59 -4.48 9.00
C ASN A 291 1.17 -3.02 9.22
N VAL A 292 0.20 -2.78 10.12
CA VAL A 292 -0.29 -1.43 10.46
C VAL A 292 0.86 -0.54 10.95
N GLY A 293 1.75 -1.08 11.79
CA GLY A 293 2.89 -0.35 12.31
C GLY A 293 3.88 0.12 11.26
N GLN A 294 4.22 -0.76 10.32
CA GLN A 294 5.15 -0.45 9.24
C GLN A 294 4.52 0.49 8.20
N TYR A 295 3.21 0.37 7.96
CA TYR A 295 2.48 1.34 7.16
C TYR A 295 2.61 2.75 7.78
N PHE A 296 2.29 2.91 9.07
CA PHE A 296 2.41 4.20 9.74
C PHE A 296 3.85 4.72 9.77
N ALA A 297 4.84 3.83 10.00
CA ALA A 297 6.25 4.20 9.95
C ALA A 297 6.66 4.75 8.57
N SER A 298 6.12 4.19 7.48
CA SER A 298 6.39 4.64 6.11
C SER A 298 5.83 6.03 5.77
N LEU A 299 4.87 6.54 6.56
CA LEU A 299 4.33 7.89 6.41
C LEU A 299 5.26 8.96 6.99
N LYS A 300 6.18 8.57 7.89
CA LYS A 300 7.08 9.53 8.53
C LYS A 300 8.27 9.82 7.64
N PRO A 301 8.67 11.09 7.47
CA PRO A 301 9.94 11.42 6.86
C PRO A 301 11.06 10.74 7.66
N THR A 302 11.81 9.84 7.03
CA THR A 302 12.93 9.20 7.70
C THR A 302 14.09 10.19 7.80
N LYS A 303 14.68 10.33 9.00
CA LYS A 303 15.95 11.07 9.17
C LYS A 303 17.13 10.35 8.52
N ASN A 304 17.04 9.03 8.44
CA ASN A 304 17.98 8.17 7.74
C ASN A 304 17.40 7.88 6.36
N PHE A 305 17.95 8.54 5.34
CA PHE A 305 17.65 8.19 3.96
C PHE A 305 18.25 6.81 3.69
N CYS A 306 17.47 5.74 3.86
CA CYS A 306 17.88 4.42 3.38
C CYS A 306 17.93 4.50 1.85
N ASN A 307 19.11 4.38 1.27
CA ASN A 307 19.23 4.31 -0.17
C ASN A 307 18.51 3.05 -0.71
N ALA A 308 18.21 3.01 -2.01
CA ALA A 308 17.47 1.91 -2.62
C ALA A 308 18.14 0.54 -2.39
N ASP A 309 19.47 0.52 -2.31
CA ASP A 309 20.26 -0.69 -2.07
C ASP A 309 20.06 -1.23 -0.65
N THR A 310 20.04 -0.38 0.38
CA THR A 310 19.75 -0.79 1.76
C THR A 310 18.35 -1.37 1.90
N MET A 311 17.35 -0.80 1.23
CA MET A 311 15.99 -1.34 1.23
C MET A 311 15.90 -2.69 0.51
N LYS A 312 16.68 -2.85 -0.57
CA LYS A 312 16.80 -4.11 -1.30
C LYS A 312 17.48 -5.19 -0.44
N GLU A 313 18.58 -4.87 0.22
CA GLU A 313 19.29 -5.76 1.14
C GLU A 313 18.39 -6.20 2.30
N MET A 314 17.69 -5.26 2.95
CA MET A 314 16.72 -5.58 4.00
C MET A 314 15.64 -6.55 3.49
N LYS A 315 15.10 -6.29 2.29
CA LYS A 315 14.10 -7.16 1.67
C LYS A 315 14.65 -8.57 1.42
N GLU A 316 15.85 -8.68 0.85
CA GLU A 316 16.49 -9.96 0.58
C GLU A 316 16.76 -10.75 1.87
N GLN A 317 17.24 -10.08 2.92
CA GLN A 317 17.47 -10.68 4.24
C GLN A 317 16.18 -11.20 4.87
N LEU A 318 15.10 -10.41 4.87
CA LEU A 318 13.80 -10.83 5.41
C LEU A 318 13.23 -12.04 4.65
N ILE A 319 13.34 -12.04 3.32
CA ILE A 319 12.89 -13.16 2.48
C ILE A 319 13.72 -14.41 2.77
N GLU A 320 15.05 -14.29 2.90
CA GLU A 320 15.92 -15.43 3.18
C GLU A 320 15.64 -16.03 4.57
N GLN A 321 15.49 -15.19 5.60
CA GLN A 321 15.16 -15.62 6.95
C GLN A 321 13.79 -16.33 6.99
N ALA A 322 12.79 -15.77 6.33
CA ALA A 322 11.47 -16.38 6.20
C ALA A 322 11.54 -17.73 5.46
N GLY A 323 12.30 -17.81 4.36
CA GLY A 323 12.50 -19.05 3.61
C GLY A 323 13.12 -20.17 4.46
N ARG A 324 14.13 -19.84 5.28
CA ARG A 324 14.73 -20.79 6.23
C ARG A 324 13.72 -21.25 7.28
N SER A 325 12.91 -20.34 7.83
CA SER A 325 11.89 -20.67 8.82
C SER A 325 10.78 -21.58 8.26
N ILE A 326 10.27 -21.28 7.05
CA ILE A 326 9.27 -22.10 6.37
C ILE A 326 9.79 -23.51 6.09
N ALA A 327 11.05 -23.63 5.66
CA ALA A 327 11.70 -24.92 5.44
C ALA A 327 11.81 -25.76 6.73
N ILE A 328 12.14 -25.13 7.86
CA ILE A 328 12.17 -25.79 9.18
C ILE A 328 10.77 -26.28 9.59
N LYS A 329 9.72 -25.53 9.26
CA LYS A 329 8.32 -25.90 9.52
C LYS A 329 7.79 -26.99 8.58
N GLY A 330 8.60 -27.47 7.62
CA GLY A 330 8.22 -28.50 6.66
C GLY A 330 7.19 -28.05 5.62
N LYS A 331 6.95 -26.74 5.49
CA LYS A 331 6.04 -26.18 4.49
C LYS A 331 6.81 -25.85 3.22
N GLN A 332 6.21 -26.10 2.06
CA GLN A 332 6.80 -25.77 0.74
C GLN A 332 6.08 -24.61 0.04
N THR A 333 4.88 -24.25 0.51
CA THR A 333 4.03 -23.21 -0.07
C THR A 333 3.38 -22.37 1.02
N VAL A 334 3.04 -21.12 0.68
CA VAL A 334 2.19 -20.25 1.48
C VAL A 334 0.77 -20.38 0.92
N ALA A 335 -0.13 -21.03 1.67
CA ALA A 335 -1.52 -21.25 1.27
C ALA A 335 -2.50 -20.33 2.01
N SER A 336 -2.09 -19.80 3.15
CA SER A 336 -2.91 -19.02 4.06
C SER A 336 -2.08 -17.96 4.80
N PHE A 337 -2.76 -17.03 5.47
CA PHE A 337 -2.12 -16.04 6.33
C PHE A 337 -1.21 -16.66 7.41
N GLU A 338 -1.57 -17.84 7.93
CA GLU A 338 -0.79 -18.53 8.97
C GLU A 338 0.52 -19.13 8.47
N ASP A 339 0.69 -19.20 7.15
CA ASP A 339 1.91 -19.64 6.50
C ASP A 339 2.90 -18.47 6.30
N LEU A 340 2.44 -17.23 6.43
CA LEU A 340 3.30 -16.05 6.34
C LEU A 340 4.23 -15.98 7.55
N GLU A 341 5.49 -15.68 7.28
CA GLU A 341 6.44 -15.42 8.36
C GLU A 341 6.34 -13.98 8.81
N PHE A 342 6.34 -13.77 10.12
CA PHE A 342 6.21 -12.43 10.69
C PHE A 342 7.55 -11.97 11.26
N SER A 343 8.05 -10.83 10.78
CA SER A 343 9.37 -10.30 11.14
C SER A 343 9.29 -8.82 11.51
N PHE A 344 9.72 -8.48 12.73
CA PHE A 344 9.85 -7.08 13.16
C PHE A 344 10.97 -6.38 12.42
N VAL A 345 10.82 -5.06 12.27
CA VAL A 345 11.86 -4.20 11.71
C VAL A 345 12.38 -3.30 12.84
N GLU A 346 13.69 -3.31 13.05
CA GLU A 346 14.35 -2.28 13.84
C GLU A 346 14.55 -1.07 12.92
N LEU A 347 13.82 0.01 13.17
CA LEU A 347 13.86 1.26 12.40
C LEU A 347 14.73 2.33 13.08
#